data_AF-A0A0L1KNE7-F1
#
_entry.id   AF-A0A0L1KNE7-F1
#
_cell.length_a   1.000
_cell.length_b   1.000
_cell.length_c   1.000
_cell.angle_alpha   90.00
_cell.angle_beta   90.00
_cell.angle_gamma   90.00
#
_symmetry.space_group_name_H-M   'P 1'
#
loop_
_entity.id
_entity.type
_entity.pdbx_description
1 polymer ?
#
loop_
_entity_poly.entity_id
_entity_poly.type
_entity_poly.pdbx_seq_one_letter_code
_entity_poly.pdbx_strand_id
1 'polypeptide(L)'
;MYVGCIFFCADSESDDRILAWQNTLMMLSLADISPIGIQLLSNDHARGDYCDGWYGIHCCGRLVIRISHFRFQHGNFNLSTLPHSVTKILLVQCGQTFKIQTRSLPRELLVLSLGGNKIYGRVDLTTLPPKLKAANLWVNMLKGPIKLTHLPNSLQTLVLYGNKINQDVVWYDNLPDNIRRIHLINSNETNRIGKVRAVTPTKKLKYMIFPGIPRRNVH
;
A
#
# COMPACT_ATOMS: atom_id res chain seq x y z
N MET A 1 -2.27 -19.32 2.79
CA MET A 1 -2.05 -19.44 4.24
C MET A 1 -1.28 -18.20 4.70
N TYR A 2 -1.99 -17.19 5.19
CA TYR A 2 -1.40 -15.93 5.65
C TYR A 2 -0.79 -16.15 7.03
N VAL A 3 0.53 -16.02 7.17
CA VAL A 3 1.18 -15.97 8.47
C VAL A 3 0.84 -14.61 9.07
N GLY A 4 -0.13 -14.60 9.98
CA GLY A 4 -0.50 -13.43 10.76
C GLY A 4 0.71 -12.96 11.57
N CYS A 5 1.24 -11.79 11.25
CA CYS A 5 2.07 -11.06 12.20
C CYS A 5 1.15 -10.57 13.33
N ILE A 6 1.09 -11.37 14.40
CA ILE A 6 0.51 -10.94 15.68
C ILE A 6 1.50 -9.91 16.24
N PHE A 7 1.10 -8.64 16.21
CA PHE A 7 1.77 -7.59 16.95
C PHE A 7 1.08 -7.49 18.30
N PHE A 8 1.85 -7.65 19.38
CA PHE A 8 1.40 -7.26 20.71
C PHE A 8 1.37 -5.74 20.76
N CYS A 9 0.22 -5.19 21.11
CA CYS A 9 0.10 -3.79 21.45
C CYS A 9 0.69 -3.63 22.85
N ALA A 10 1.81 -2.91 22.96
CA ALA A 10 2.31 -2.48 24.26
C ALA A 10 1.63 -1.14 24.56
N ASP A 11 0.86 -1.08 25.65
CA ASP A 11 0.21 0.16 26.05
C ASP A 11 1.29 1.16 26.51
N SER A 12 1.52 2.17 25.68
CA SER A 12 2.23 3.39 26.10
C SER A 12 1.20 4.48 26.28
N GLU A 13 1.21 5.14 27.44
CA GLU A 13 0.44 6.36 27.69
C GLU A 13 0.84 7.42 26.64
N SER A 14 -0.12 7.83 25.81
CA SER A 14 0.15 8.73 24.67
C SER A 14 -0.04 10.19 25.09
N ASP A 15 0.98 11.04 24.87
CA ASP A 15 0.94 12.50 25.09
C ASP A 15 -0.27 13.15 24.37
N ASP A 16 -1.03 13.98 25.08
CA ASP A 16 -2.21 14.71 24.58
C ASP A 16 -1.94 15.49 23.28
N ARG A 17 -0.72 16.02 23.10
CA ARG A 17 -0.33 16.70 21.86
C ARG A 17 -0.28 15.75 20.68
N ILE A 18 0.18 14.51 20.87
CA ILE A 18 0.23 13.49 19.81
C ILE A 18 -1.20 13.17 19.37
N LEU A 19 -2.13 13.08 20.31
CA LEU A 19 -3.54 12.82 20.03
C LEU A 19 -4.20 13.99 19.28
N ALA A 20 -3.89 15.23 19.65
CA ALA A 20 -4.35 16.40 18.92
C ALA A 20 -3.88 16.39 17.45
N TRP A 21 -2.59 16.13 17.22
CA TRP A 21 -2.03 16.01 15.86
C TRP A 21 -2.65 14.87 15.07
N GLN A 22 -2.82 13.70 15.70
CA GLN A 22 -3.49 12.57 15.07
C GLN A 22 -4.90 12.94 14.63
N ASN A 23 -5.69 13.60 15.49
CA ASN A 23 -7.07 13.95 15.17
C ASN A 23 -7.13 14.96 14.00
N THR A 24 -6.24 15.95 13.96
CA THR A 24 -6.12 16.86 12.81
C THR A 24 -5.76 16.12 11.53
N LEU A 25 -4.78 15.21 11.59
CA LEU A 25 -4.37 14.40 10.44
C LEU A 25 -5.51 13.50 9.94
N MET A 26 -6.22 12.83 10.85
CA MET A 26 -7.38 12.02 10.54
C MET A 26 -8.49 12.84 9.87
N MET A 27 -8.81 14.02 10.41
CA MET A 27 -9.78 14.93 9.79
C MET A 27 -9.39 15.28 8.35
N LEU A 28 -8.13 15.66 8.12
CA LEU A 28 -7.62 15.97 6.79
C LEU A 28 -7.61 14.75 5.86
N SER A 29 -7.35 13.55 6.40
CA SER A 29 -7.37 12.30 5.64
C SER A 29 -8.76 11.95 5.09
N LEU A 30 -9.81 12.47 5.73
CA LEU A 30 -11.21 12.22 5.40
C LEU A 30 -11.86 13.40 4.67
N ALA A 31 -11.11 14.46 4.34
CA ALA A 31 -11.66 15.69 3.77
C ALA A 31 -12.42 15.48 2.44
N ASP A 32 -12.04 14.47 1.66
CA ASP A 32 -12.67 14.12 0.38
C ASP A 32 -13.79 13.05 0.55
N ILE A 33 -14.07 12.60 1.77
CA ILE A 33 -15.18 11.67 2.04
C ILE A 33 -16.49 12.45 2.13
N SER A 34 -17.51 11.99 1.41
CA SER A 34 -18.82 12.61 1.40
C SER A 34 -19.49 12.59 2.79
N PRO A 35 -20.42 13.51 3.08
CA PRO A 35 -21.12 13.53 4.38
C PRO A 35 -21.81 12.21 4.72
N ILE A 36 -22.44 11.56 3.73
CA ILE A 36 -23.03 10.22 3.89
C ILE A 36 -21.94 9.20 4.27
N GLY A 37 -20.77 9.28 3.63
CA GLY A 37 -19.62 8.45 3.98
C GLY A 37 -19.16 8.66 5.42
N ILE A 38 -19.03 9.91 5.88
CA ILE A 38 -18.65 10.22 7.25
C ILE A 38 -19.65 9.63 8.25
N GLN A 39 -20.96 9.76 7.99
CA GLN A 39 -22.00 9.16 8.82
C GLN A 39 -21.90 7.63 8.89
N LEU A 40 -21.58 6.98 7.77
CA LEU A 40 -21.36 5.53 7.72
C LEU A 40 -20.08 5.10 8.44
N LEU A 41 -19.09 5.98 8.53
CA LEU A 41 -17.85 5.72 9.27
C LEU A 41 -18.04 5.86 10.77
N SER A 42 -18.79 6.87 11.23
CA SER A 42 -19.14 7.03 12.64
C SER A 42 -20.42 7.85 12.82
N ASN A 43 -21.33 7.33 13.66
CA ASN A 43 -22.54 8.04 14.05
C ASN A 43 -22.27 9.23 14.99
N ASP A 44 -21.12 9.22 15.67
CA ASP A 44 -20.67 10.28 16.59
C ASP A 44 -19.36 10.91 16.08
N HIS A 45 -19.27 11.13 14.76
CA HIS A 45 -18.07 11.67 14.13
C HIS A 45 -17.69 13.07 14.64
N ALA A 46 -18.65 13.82 15.20
CA ALA A 46 -18.43 15.13 15.80
C ALA A 46 -17.53 15.07 17.04
N ARG A 47 -17.46 13.93 17.75
CA ARG A 47 -16.61 13.75 18.93
C ARG A 47 -15.11 13.77 18.59
N GLY A 48 -14.74 13.43 17.35
CA GLY A 48 -13.35 13.48 16.88
C GLY A 48 -12.40 12.44 17.51
N ASP A 49 -12.92 11.44 18.22
CA ASP A 49 -12.14 10.34 18.78
C ASP A 49 -12.15 9.14 17.83
N TYR A 50 -11.17 9.08 16.94
CA TYR A 50 -11.09 8.07 15.88
C TYR A 50 -10.88 6.63 16.39
N CYS A 51 -10.57 6.45 17.68
CA CYS A 51 -10.38 5.14 18.28
C CYS A 51 -11.64 4.55 18.91
N ASP A 52 -12.77 5.26 18.85
CA ASP A 52 -14.04 4.81 19.39
C ASP A 52 -15.18 5.05 18.40
N GLY A 53 -15.89 3.97 18.05
CA GLY A 53 -17.05 4.05 17.17
C GLY A 53 -16.77 4.32 15.67
N TRP A 54 -15.50 4.43 15.25
CA TRP A 54 -15.14 4.60 13.84
C TRP A 54 -14.94 3.25 13.13
N TYR A 55 -15.85 2.91 12.21
CA TYR A 55 -15.77 1.70 11.42
C TYR A 55 -14.48 1.66 10.60
N GLY A 56 -13.79 0.50 10.58
CA GLY A 56 -12.57 0.30 9.81
C GLY A 56 -11.31 0.99 10.36
N ILE A 57 -11.42 1.77 11.43
CA ILE A 57 -10.28 2.36 12.14
C ILE A 57 -9.89 1.44 13.30
N HIS A 58 -8.59 1.17 13.44
CA HIS A 58 -8.09 0.38 14.56
C HIS A 58 -6.90 1.07 15.22
N CYS A 59 -6.92 1.06 16.54
CA CYS A 59 -5.93 1.70 17.37
C CYS A 59 -5.12 0.70 18.20
N CYS A 60 -3.94 1.13 18.62
CA CYS A 60 -3.18 0.54 19.71
C CYS A 60 -3.00 1.63 20.77
N GLY A 61 -3.47 1.37 21.99
CA GLY A 61 -3.83 2.43 22.92
C GLY A 61 -4.80 3.41 22.24
N ARG A 62 -4.42 4.70 22.20
CA ARG A 62 -5.20 5.77 21.53
C ARG A 62 -4.64 6.18 20.17
N LEU A 63 -3.67 5.45 19.62
CA LEU A 63 -3.04 5.78 18.34
C LEU A 63 -3.62 4.94 17.20
N VAL A 64 -4.05 5.59 16.12
CA VAL A 64 -4.53 4.92 14.91
C VAL A 64 -3.37 4.21 14.23
N ILE A 65 -3.44 2.89 14.17
CA ILE A 65 -2.40 2.04 13.56
C ILE A 65 -2.84 1.41 12.25
N ARG A 66 -4.16 1.32 12.00
CA ARG A 66 -4.70 0.69 10.79
C ARG A 66 -5.98 1.35 10.34
N ILE A 67 -6.09 1.54 9.03
CA ILE A 67 -7.32 1.93 8.33
C ILE A 67 -7.67 0.81 7.35
N SER A 68 -8.91 0.33 7.41
CA SER A 68 -9.36 -0.86 6.71
C SER A 68 -10.78 -0.74 6.21
N HIS A 69 -10.94 -0.60 4.90
CA HIS A 69 -12.23 -0.55 4.21
C HIS A 69 -12.26 -1.46 2.99
N PHE A 70 -13.43 -2.04 2.75
CA PHE A 70 -13.73 -2.85 1.59
C PHE A 70 -15.02 -2.34 0.96
N ARG A 71 -14.99 -2.05 -0.35
CA ARG A 71 -16.14 -1.55 -1.11
C ARG A 71 -16.78 -0.26 -0.54
N PHE A 72 -16.00 0.54 0.17
CA PHE A 72 -16.44 1.84 0.68
C PHE A 72 -16.25 2.93 -0.38
N GLN A 73 -17.30 3.24 -1.15
CA GLN A 73 -17.23 4.11 -2.32
C GLN A 73 -17.84 5.49 -2.05
N HIS A 74 -17.33 6.18 -1.03
CA HIS A 74 -17.87 7.48 -0.60
C HIS A 74 -16.88 8.64 -0.70
N GLY A 75 -15.77 8.47 -1.43
CA GLY A 75 -14.75 9.50 -1.61
C GLY A 75 -13.33 8.94 -1.50
N ASN A 76 -12.33 9.82 -1.53
CA ASN A 76 -10.93 9.45 -1.39
C ASN A 76 -10.46 9.58 0.06
N PHE A 77 -9.64 8.63 0.51
CA PHE A 77 -8.82 8.81 1.70
C PHE A 77 -7.51 9.47 1.29
N ASN A 78 -7.19 10.63 1.86
CA ASN A 78 -5.93 11.31 1.61
C ASN A 78 -4.80 10.63 2.41
N LEU A 79 -4.00 9.81 1.72
CA LEU A 79 -2.93 9.03 2.34
C LEU A 79 -1.76 9.89 2.85
N SER A 80 -1.60 11.11 2.33
CA SER A 80 -0.49 12.01 2.71
C SER A 80 -0.69 12.69 4.06
N THR A 81 -1.93 12.73 4.53
CA THR A 81 -2.32 13.33 5.80
C THR A 81 -2.66 12.27 6.84
N LEU A 82 -2.27 11.01 6.62
CA LEU A 82 -2.46 9.97 7.64
C LEU A 82 -1.51 10.17 8.83
N PRO A 83 -1.96 9.88 10.06
CA PRO A 83 -1.08 9.84 11.22
C PRO A 83 0.16 8.96 10.98
N HIS A 84 1.32 9.41 11.45
CA HIS A 84 2.56 8.66 11.28
C HIS A 84 2.57 7.29 11.98
N SER A 85 1.69 7.10 12.96
CA SER A 85 1.46 5.82 13.64
C SER A 85 0.80 4.76 12.76
N VAL A 86 0.23 5.14 11.60
CA VAL A 86 -0.44 4.19 10.70
C VAL A 86 0.58 3.23 10.08
N THR A 87 0.44 1.95 10.42
CA THR A 87 1.29 0.86 9.92
C THR A 87 0.59 0.01 8.86
N LYS A 88 -0.74 0.09 8.73
CA LYS A 88 -1.50 -0.72 7.76
C LYS A 88 -2.59 0.11 7.09
N ILE A 89 -2.57 0.16 5.77
CA ILE A 89 -3.59 0.81 4.94
C ILE A 89 -4.22 -0.27 4.05
N LEU A 90 -5.51 -0.54 4.22
CA LEU A 90 -6.26 -1.50 3.43
C LEU A 90 -7.52 -0.81 2.88
N LEU A 91 -7.45 -0.31 1.65
CA LEU A 91 -8.58 0.34 0.96
C LEU A 91 -8.86 -0.44 -0.31
N VAL A 92 -9.58 -1.56 -0.21
CA VAL A 92 -9.76 -2.50 -1.31
C VAL A 92 -11.13 -2.30 -1.95
N GLN A 93 -11.19 -2.17 -3.27
CA GLN A 93 -12.45 -1.93 -4.01
C GLN A 93 -13.24 -0.68 -3.56
N CYS A 94 -12.57 0.30 -2.96
CA CYS A 94 -13.17 1.53 -2.41
C CYS A 94 -13.34 2.64 -3.46
N GLY A 95 -13.15 2.34 -4.74
CA GLY A 95 -13.31 3.32 -5.82
C GLY A 95 -12.33 4.49 -5.77
N GLN A 96 -11.19 4.36 -5.10
CA GLN A 96 -10.21 5.44 -4.94
C GLN A 96 -9.70 5.93 -6.29
N THR A 97 -9.65 7.24 -6.51
CA THR A 97 -9.30 7.89 -7.79
C THR A 97 -8.09 8.81 -7.71
N PHE A 98 -7.35 8.88 -6.60
CA PHE A 98 -6.21 9.78 -6.47
C PHE A 98 -4.98 9.34 -7.29
N LYS A 99 -4.04 10.28 -7.49
CA LYS A 99 -2.72 10.02 -8.06
C LYS A 99 -1.80 9.41 -6.99
N ILE A 100 -1.17 8.26 -7.27
CA ILE A 100 -0.26 7.64 -6.30
C ILE A 100 0.96 8.54 -6.01
N GLN A 101 1.30 8.69 -4.72
CA GLN A 101 2.50 9.38 -4.25
C GLN A 101 3.17 8.53 -3.17
N THR A 102 4.09 7.66 -3.58
CA THR A 102 4.76 6.70 -2.68
C THR A 102 5.63 7.38 -1.61
N ARG A 103 6.23 8.53 -1.91
CA ARG A 103 7.01 9.34 -0.94
C ARG A 103 6.19 9.87 0.24
N SER A 104 4.89 10.07 0.03
CA SER A 104 3.98 10.64 1.04
C SER A 104 3.37 9.58 1.96
N LEU A 105 3.68 8.30 1.75
CA LEU A 105 3.19 7.22 2.60
C LEU A 105 3.84 7.29 3.99
N PRO A 106 3.13 6.88 5.07
CA PRO A 106 3.70 6.81 6.40
C PRO A 106 5.01 6.00 6.43
N ARG A 107 6.04 6.52 7.10
CA ARG A 107 7.36 5.84 7.16
C ARG A 107 7.33 4.49 7.86
N GLU A 108 6.40 4.33 8.82
CA GLU A 108 6.19 3.11 9.60
C GLU A 108 5.27 2.10 8.90
N LEU A 109 4.85 2.38 7.65
CA LEU A 109 3.92 1.53 6.92
C LEU A 109 4.53 0.15 6.66
N LEU A 110 3.83 -0.88 7.13
CA LEU A 110 4.16 -2.30 6.97
C LEU A 110 3.35 -2.96 5.86
N VAL A 111 2.09 -2.55 5.70
CA VAL A 111 1.16 -3.14 4.72
C VAL A 111 0.40 -2.04 3.99
N LEU A 112 0.51 -2.06 2.65
CA LEU A 112 -0.28 -1.24 1.75
C LEU A 112 -1.13 -2.15 0.88
N SER A 113 -2.45 -2.03 0.95
CA SER A 113 -3.37 -2.74 0.07
C SER A 113 -4.39 -1.77 -0.51
N LEU A 114 -4.25 -1.44 -1.79
CA LEU A 114 -5.10 -0.52 -2.53
C LEU A 114 -5.69 -1.22 -3.78
N GLY A 115 -5.88 -2.53 -3.71
CA GLY A 115 -6.30 -3.34 -4.86
C GLY A 115 -7.73 -3.04 -5.33
N GLY A 116 -7.97 -3.09 -6.63
CA GLY A 116 -9.31 -2.94 -7.22
C GLY A 116 -9.86 -1.51 -7.16
N ASN A 117 -9.00 -0.49 -7.27
CA ASN A 117 -9.42 0.90 -7.32
C ASN A 117 -9.18 1.50 -8.73
N LYS A 118 -9.25 2.83 -8.83
CA LYS A 118 -8.97 3.61 -10.04
C LYS A 118 -7.76 4.54 -9.84
N ILE A 119 -6.84 4.16 -8.94
CA ILE A 119 -5.66 4.95 -8.61
C ILE A 119 -4.77 5.01 -9.85
N TYR A 120 -4.28 6.21 -10.17
CA TYR A 120 -3.52 6.46 -11.39
C TYR A 120 -2.17 7.11 -11.10
N GLY A 121 -1.41 7.33 -12.18
CA GLY A 121 -0.09 7.95 -12.12
C GLY A 121 1.04 6.93 -12.20
N ARG A 122 2.27 7.42 -12.11
CA ARG A 122 3.47 6.59 -12.17
C ARG A 122 3.85 6.13 -10.76
N VAL A 123 4.00 4.84 -10.57
CA VAL A 123 4.44 4.27 -9.28
C VAL A 123 5.96 4.30 -9.18
N ASP A 124 6.49 5.04 -8.20
CA ASP A 124 7.92 5.10 -7.91
C ASP A 124 8.27 4.11 -6.79
N LEU A 125 8.66 2.90 -7.17
CA LEU A 125 9.00 1.83 -6.23
C LEU A 125 10.27 2.12 -5.41
N THR A 126 11.09 3.11 -5.81
CA THR A 126 12.32 3.48 -5.08
C THR A 126 12.06 4.30 -3.83
N THR A 127 10.80 4.69 -3.63
CA THR A 127 10.36 5.58 -2.55
C THR A 127 9.35 4.95 -1.61
N LEU A 128 9.23 3.62 -1.70
CA LEU A 128 8.41 2.86 -0.77
C LEU A 128 8.96 3.00 0.66
N PRO A 129 8.09 3.02 1.68
CA PRO A 129 8.51 3.08 3.08
C PRO A 129 9.51 1.95 3.42
N PRO A 130 10.56 2.25 4.21
CA PRO A 130 11.66 1.32 4.46
C PRO A 130 11.25 0.06 5.25
N LYS A 131 10.14 0.12 5.98
CA LYS A 131 9.58 -1.01 6.77
C LYS A 131 8.49 -1.79 6.03
N LEU A 132 8.17 -1.40 4.80
CA LEU A 132 7.08 -1.99 4.04
C LEU A 132 7.36 -3.47 3.75
N LYS A 133 6.44 -4.34 4.18
CA LYS A 133 6.52 -5.80 3.99
C LYS A 133 5.68 -6.26 2.81
N ALA A 134 4.52 -5.65 2.60
CA ALA A 134 3.61 -6.00 1.52
C ALA A 134 3.03 -4.76 0.85
N ALA A 135 3.17 -4.70 -0.48
CA ALA A 135 2.56 -3.70 -1.33
C ALA A 135 1.64 -4.38 -2.33
N ASN A 136 0.34 -4.16 -2.19
CA ASN A 136 -0.68 -4.74 -3.03
C ASN A 136 -1.47 -3.64 -3.75
N LEU A 137 -1.21 -3.50 -5.04
CA LEU A 137 -1.73 -2.43 -5.91
C LEU A 137 -2.42 -3.01 -7.16
N TRP A 138 -2.88 -4.27 -7.11
CA TRP A 138 -3.51 -4.92 -8.26
C TRP A 138 -4.78 -4.20 -8.75
N VAL A 139 -5.11 -4.34 -10.04
CA VAL A 139 -6.31 -3.76 -10.69
C VAL A 139 -6.50 -2.28 -10.32
N ASN A 140 -5.69 -1.46 -10.97
CA ASN A 140 -5.69 0.00 -10.85
C ASN A 140 -5.35 0.60 -12.23
N MET A 141 -5.10 1.91 -12.29
CA MET A 141 -4.72 2.63 -13.52
C MET A 141 -3.27 3.10 -13.49
N LEU A 142 -2.40 2.43 -12.72
CA LEU A 142 -0.99 2.79 -12.58
C LEU A 142 -0.26 2.62 -13.90
N LYS A 143 0.64 3.54 -14.20
CA LYS A 143 1.46 3.55 -15.41
C LYS A 143 2.93 3.32 -15.07
N GLY A 144 3.67 2.83 -16.05
CA GLY A 144 5.13 2.71 -15.99
C GLY A 144 5.86 4.02 -16.30
N PRO A 145 7.21 3.97 -16.39
CA PRO A 145 8.03 2.79 -16.14
C PRO A 145 8.31 2.53 -14.64
N ILE A 146 8.53 1.26 -14.31
CA ILE A 146 8.91 0.76 -12.99
C ILE A 146 10.36 0.25 -12.98
N LYS A 147 11.03 0.36 -11.82
CA LYS A 147 12.36 -0.19 -11.55
C LYS A 147 12.32 -0.97 -10.24
N LEU A 148 12.93 -2.15 -10.21
CA LEU A 148 13.00 -3.05 -9.06
C LEU A 148 14.40 -3.06 -8.43
N THR A 149 15.10 -1.92 -8.44
CA THR A 149 16.52 -1.83 -8.05
C THR A 149 16.76 -1.30 -6.64
N HIS A 150 15.75 -0.66 -6.03
CA HIS A 150 15.85 -0.06 -4.69
C HIS A 150 14.60 -0.40 -3.87
N LEU A 151 14.24 -1.68 -3.85
CA LEU A 151 13.11 -2.15 -3.02
C LEU A 151 13.54 -2.16 -1.55
N PRO A 152 12.64 -1.83 -0.60
CA PRO A 152 12.94 -1.93 0.83
C PRO A 152 13.38 -3.34 1.21
N ASN A 153 14.43 -3.48 2.04
CA ASN A 153 14.94 -4.77 2.50
C ASN A 153 13.89 -5.59 3.30
N SER A 154 12.85 -4.95 3.81
CA SER A 154 11.74 -5.63 4.49
C SER A 154 10.70 -6.22 3.54
N LEU A 155 10.73 -5.87 2.24
CA LEU A 155 9.65 -6.16 1.30
C LEU A 155 9.61 -7.65 0.94
N GLN A 156 8.49 -8.30 1.27
CA GLN A 156 8.27 -9.72 1.02
C GLN A 156 7.36 -9.95 -0.18
N THR A 157 6.45 -9.03 -0.48
CA THR A 157 5.46 -9.20 -1.54
C THR A 157 5.15 -7.87 -2.22
N LEU A 158 5.24 -7.86 -3.55
CA LEU A 158 4.81 -6.77 -4.42
C LEU A 158 3.83 -7.31 -5.46
N VAL A 159 2.65 -6.69 -5.55
CA VAL A 159 1.60 -7.09 -6.51
C VAL A 159 1.17 -5.85 -7.29
N LEU A 160 1.38 -5.89 -8.62
CA LEU A 160 1.14 -4.78 -9.55
C LEU A 160 0.35 -5.20 -10.80
N TYR A 161 -0.10 -6.45 -10.88
CA TYR A 161 -0.90 -6.93 -12.01
C TYR A 161 -2.18 -6.09 -12.20
N GLY A 162 -2.78 -6.11 -13.40
CA GLY A 162 -4.05 -5.42 -13.65
C GLY A 162 -3.92 -3.91 -13.72
N ASN A 163 -2.72 -3.39 -14.03
CA ASN A 163 -2.48 -1.96 -14.19
C ASN A 163 -2.27 -1.59 -15.67
N LYS A 164 -1.84 -0.37 -15.96
CA LYS A 164 -1.50 0.11 -17.31
C LYS A 164 0.02 0.28 -17.48
N ILE A 165 0.80 -0.62 -16.89
CA ILE A 165 2.26 -0.62 -16.99
C ILE A 165 2.64 -1.28 -18.31
N ASN A 166 3.17 -0.48 -19.24
CA ASN A 166 3.71 -0.93 -20.51
C ASN A 166 5.22 -0.69 -20.55
N GLN A 167 6.01 -1.76 -20.58
CA GLN A 167 7.47 -1.68 -20.51
C GLN A 167 8.11 -2.98 -21.03
N ASP A 168 8.96 -2.89 -22.05
CA ASP A 168 9.59 -4.08 -22.66
C ASP A 168 10.53 -4.81 -21.70
N VAL A 169 11.31 -4.07 -20.90
CA VAL A 169 12.29 -4.62 -19.96
C VAL A 169 12.15 -3.96 -18.59
N VAL A 170 11.84 -4.76 -17.57
CA VAL A 170 11.89 -4.35 -16.16
C VAL A 170 13.21 -4.77 -15.55
N TRP A 171 13.98 -3.80 -15.09
CA TRP A 171 15.26 -4.04 -14.45
C TRP A 171 15.09 -4.26 -12.95
N TYR A 172 15.77 -5.28 -12.44
CA TYR A 172 15.90 -5.51 -11.00
C TYR A 172 17.36 -5.56 -10.58
N ASP A 173 17.61 -5.19 -9.34
CA ASP A 173 18.93 -5.28 -8.72
C ASP A 173 18.76 -5.49 -7.22
N ASN A 174 19.70 -6.22 -6.61
CA ASN A 174 19.78 -6.46 -5.16
C ASN A 174 18.41 -6.67 -4.49
N LEU A 175 17.60 -7.58 -5.03
CA LEU A 175 16.28 -7.86 -4.46
C LEU A 175 16.42 -8.28 -2.98
N PRO A 176 15.48 -7.87 -2.11
CA PRO A 176 15.51 -8.23 -0.69
C PRO A 176 15.60 -9.74 -0.48
N ASP A 177 16.42 -10.20 0.46
CA ASP A 177 16.61 -11.65 0.70
C ASP A 177 15.32 -12.35 1.15
N ASN A 178 14.40 -11.60 1.76
CA ASN A 178 13.10 -12.09 2.21
C ASN A 178 11.99 -11.94 1.14
N ILE A 179 12.32 -11.48 -0.07
CA ILE A 179 11.34 -11.34 -1.15
C ILE A 179 10.80 -12.72 -1.53
N ARG A 180 9.47 -12.85 -1.48
CA ARG A 180 8.78 -14.09 -1.81
C ARG A 180 8.16 -14.02 -3.20
N ARG A 181 7.64 -12.85 -3.58
CA ARG A 181 6.85 -12.69 -4.79
C ARG A 181 6.81 -11.24 -5.29
N ILE A 182 7.04 -11.07 -6.59
CA ILE A 182 6.82 -9.84 -7.36
C ILE A 182 5.90 -10.19 -8.54
N HIS A 183 4.61 -9.95 -8.37
CA HIS A 183 3.57 -10.32 -9.34
C HIS A 183 3.22 -9.13 -10.22
N LEU A 184 3.76 -9.11 -11.44
CA LEU A 184 3.64 -7.97 -12.36
C LEU A 184 2.57 -8.18 -13.44
N ILE A 185 2.34 -9.41 -13.86
CA ILE A 185 1.38 -9.75 -14.92
C ILE A 185 0.56 -10.96 -14.50
N ASN A 186 -0.68 -11.01 -14.95
CA ASN A 186 -1.57 -12.14 -14.82
C ASN A 186 -2.20 -12.41 -16.21
N SER A 187 -2.70 -13.62 -16.46
CA SER A 187 -3.09 -14.11 -17.79
C SER A 187 -4.18 -13.30 -18.50
N ASN A 188 -4.98 -12.53 -17.77
CA ASN A 188 -6.17 -11.84 -18.30
C ASN A 188 -6.10 -10.31 -18.20
N GLU A 189 -4.91 -9.71 -18.20
CA GLU A 189 -4.76 -8.33 -17.70
C GLU A 189 -3.92 -7.38 -18.56
N THR A 190 -4.01 -6.09 -18.20
CA THR A 190 -3.63 -4.92 -19.00
C THR A 190 -2.16 -4.53 -18.97
N ASN A 191 -1.35 -5.05 -18.03
CA ASN A 191 0.09 -4.79 -18.03
C ASN A 191 0.75 -5.50 -19.21
N ARG A 192 1.62 -4.79 -19.92
CA ARG A 192 2.44 -5.31 -21.02
C ARG A 192 3.90 -5.24 -20.63
N ILE A 193 4.42 -6.36 -20.12
CA ILE A 193 5.83 -6.47 -19.70
C ILE A 193 6.49 -7.58 -20.50
N GLY A 194 7.52 -7.22 -21.28
CA GLY A 194 8.21 -8.18 -22.15
C GLY A 194 9.08 -9.16 -21.38
N LYS A 195 10.06 -8.65 -20.62
CA LYS A 195 11.00 -9.43 -19.82
C LYS A 195 11.47 -8.70 -18.57
N VAL A 196 12.00 -9.47 -17.63
CA VAL A 196 12.62 -8.98 -16.40
C VAL A 196 14.10 -9.36 -16.44
N ARG A 197 14.98 -8.40 -16.16
CA ARG A 197 16.43 -8.57 -16.33
C ARG A 197 17.21 -8.02 -15.14
N ALA A 198 18.18 -8.78 -14.65
CA ALA A 198 19.13 -8.32 -13.65
C ALA A 198 20.01 -7.18 -14.19
N VAL A 199 20.28 -6.17 -13.37
CA VAL A 199 21.31 -5.16 -13.67
C VAL A 199 22.70 -5.82 -13.65
N THR A 200 22.96 -6.67 -12.66
CA THR A 200 24.22 -7.42 -12.54
C THR A 200 23.92 -8.93 -12.51
N PRO A 201 24.47 -9.75 -13.43
CA PRO A 201 24.15 -11.19 -13.55
C PRO A 201 24.64 -12.10 -12.40
N THR A 202 25.04 -11.56 -11.26
CA THR A 202 25.88 -12.27 -10.27
C THR A 202 25.11 -13.14 -9.28
N LYS A 203 23.79 -12.99 -9.15
CA LYS A 203 22.96 -13.83 -8.27
C LYS A 203 22.00 -14.72 -9.06
N LYS A 204 22.12 -16.04 -8.88
CA LYS A 204 21.19 -17.04 -9.42
C LYS A 204 19.80 -16.85 -8.80
N LEU A 205 18.89 -16.22 -9.53
CA LEU A 205 17.55 -15.90 -9.06
C LEU A 205 16.62 -17.12 -9.10
N LYS A 206 15.74 -17.24 -8.09
CA LYS A 206 14.59 -18.14 -8.14
C LYS A 206 13.51 -17.53 -9.04
N TYR A 207 13.37 -18.05 -10.26
CA TYR A 207 12.36 -17.57 -11.24
C TYR A 207 10.92 -17.51 -10.67
N MET A 208 10.61 -18.35 -9.67
CA MET A 208 9.32 -18.37 -8.97
C MET A 208 8.94 -17.05 -8.28
N ILE A 209 9.92 -16.15 -8.07
CA ILE A 209 9.67 -14.79 -7.56
C ILE A 209 8.77 -14.01 -8.51
N PHE A 210 8.82 -14.25 -9.82
CA PHE A 210 8.05 -13.55 -10.84
C PHE A 210 6.93 -14.43 -11.41
N PRO A 211 5.86 -14.72 -10.65
CA PRO A 211 4.73 -15.47 -11.20
C PRO A 211 4.10 -14.73 -12.39
N GLY A 212 3.57 -15.51 -13.33
CA GLY A 212 2.96 -15.01 -14.57
C GLY A 212 3.98 -14.71 -15.68
N ILE A 213 5.25 -14.47 -15.36
CA ILE A 213 6.30 -14.22 -16.37
C ILE A 213 6.91 -15.55 -16.82
N PRO A 214 6.92 -15.86 -18.12
CA PRO A 214 7.57 -17.07 -18.63
C PRO A 214 9.03 -17.14 -18.21
N ARG A 215 9.52 -18.32 -17.79
CA ARG A 215 10.91 -18.50 -17.35
C ARG A 215 11.96 -18.00 -18.36
N ARG A 216 11.68 -18.15 -19.66
CA ARG A 216 12.53 -17.64 -20.76
C ARG A 216 12.65 -16.12 -20.83
N ASN A 217 11.76 -15.39 -20.16
CA ASN A 217 11.72 -13.92 -20.10
C ASN A 217 12.24 -13.38 -18.75
N VAL A 218 12.86 -14.23 -17.92
CA VAL A 218 13.51 -13.85 -16.67
C VAL A 218 15.01 -14.09 -16.82
N HIS A 219 15.78 -13.01 -16.82
CA HIS A 219 17.23 -12.99 -17.08
C HIS A 219 18.03 -12.40 -15.91
#